data_AF-A0A1Q5TT38-F1
#
_entry.id   AF-A0A1Q5TT38-F1
#
_cell.length_a   1.000
_cell.length_b   1.000
_cell.length_c   1.000
_cell.angle_alpha   90.00
_cell.angle_beta   90.00
_cell.angle_gamma   90.00
#
_symmetry.space_group_name_H-M   'P 1'
#
loop_
_entity.id
_entity.type
_entity.pdbx_description
1 polymer ?
#
loop_
_entity_poly.entity_id
_entity_poly.type
_entity_poly.pdbx_seq_one_letter_code
_entity_poly.pdbx_strand_id
1 'polypeptide(L)'
;MAKQPEDWLDNYPAEEEEEEIIWVSKSEIKRDAEILKKLGAELVELSKSQLERIPLDEDLRAAIELAQKIKREGRRRQLQLIGKLLRARDPEPITVALDKLKNRHNQQIVVLHKLEELRDKLLENEDAFEEVIALYPHTDRQQLRSLVRNAKKEKAANKPPKSYRQIFQYLKELSESA
;
A
#
# COMPACT_ATOMS: atom_id res chain seq x y z
N MET A 1 54.78 -60.25 30.91
CA MET A 1 54.95 -58.94 30.26
C MET A 1 54.24 -58.99 28.91
N ALA A 2 53.09 -58.36 28.79
CA ALA A 2 52.52 -57.95 27.50
C ALA A 2 51.85 -56.60 27.78
N LYS A 3 52.46 -55.54 27.24
CA LYS A 3 52.03 -54.15 27.41
C LYS A 3 50.74 -53.93 26.61
N GLN A 4 49.75 -53.32 27.24
CA GLN A 4 48.67 -52.63 26.54
C GLN A 4 49.23 -51.40 25.82
N PRO A 5 48.55 -50.94 24.76
CA PRO A 5 48.36 -49.52 24.58
C PRO A 5 46.86 -49.20 24.58
N GLU A 6 46.39 -48.75 25.74
CA GLU A 6 45.25 -47.85 25.86
C GLU A 6 45.62 -46.53 25.17
N ASP A 7 45.17 -46.30 23.93
CA ASP A 7 45.32 -44.98 23.31
C ASP A 7 44.33 -44.78 22.13
N TRP A 8 43.13 -45.36 22.26
CA TRP A 8 42.09 -45.33 21.23
C TRP A 8 40.81 -44.61 21.67
N LEU A 9 40.90 -43.77 22.71
CA LEU A 9 39.74 -43.10 23.30
C LEU A 9 40.01 -41.62 23.63
N ASP A 10 40.84 -40.91 22.87
CA ASP A 10 41.08 -39.48 23.14
C ASP A 10 41.09 -38.57 21.90
N ASN A 11 40.45 -39.02 20.81
CA ASN A 11 40.16 -38.14 19.69
C ASN A 11 38.71 -38.32 19.22
N TYR A 12 37.78 -38.11 20.15
CA TYR A 12 36.44 -37.71 19.77
C TYR A 12 36.53 -36.24 19.35
N PRO A 13 36.27 -35.89 18.06
CA PRO A 13 36.21 -34.48 17.68
C PRO A 13 35.17 -33.81 18.59
N ALA A 14 35.58 -32.70 19.20
CA ALA A 14 34.71 -31.88 20.03
C ALA A 14 33.39 -31.67 19.31
N GLU A 15 32.28 -31.91 20.01
CA GLU A 15 30.90 -31.73 19.58
C GLU A 15 30.83 -30.59 18.55
N GLU A 16 30.82 -30.95 17.26
CA GLU A 16 30.51 -30.01 16.20
C GLU A 16 29.07 -29.62 16.51
N GLU A 17 28.88 -28.37 16.96
CA GLU A 17 27.56 -27.78 17.16
C GLU A 17 26.76 -28.12 15.90
N GLU A 18 25.82 -29.07 16.02
CA GLU A 18 24.98 -29.51 14.91
C GLU A 18 24.22 -28.27 14.46
N GLU A 19 24.73 -27.57 13.45
CA GLU A 19 24.06 -26.45 12.82
C GLU A 19 22.69 -26.98 12.39
N GLU A 20 21.64 -26.60 13.10
CA GLU A 20 20.27 -27.02 12.83
C GLU A 20 19.97 -26.72 11.35
N ILE A 21 19.99 -27.75 10.51
CA ILE A 21 19.70 -27.62 9.09
C ILE A 21 18.21 -27.31 8.98
N ILE A 22 17.86 -26.02 8.87
CA ILE A 22 16.49 -25.56 8.64
C ILE A 22 16.01 -26.16 7.31
N TRP A 23 15.21 -27.22 7.37
CA TRP A 23 14.64 -27.87 6.18
C TRP A 23 13.47 -27.04 5.64
N VAL A 24 13.77 -26.12 4.72
CA VAL A 24 12.73 -25.35 4.02
C VAL A 24 12.05 -26.23 2.97
N SER A 25 10.72 -26.35 3.03
CA SER A 25 9.98 -27.20 2.09
C SER A 25 10.02 -26.64 0.65
N LYS A 26 10.04 -27.50 -0.37
CA LYS A 26 9.95 -27.07 -1.80
C LYS A 26 8.72 -26.21 -2.08
N SER A 27 7.65 -26.36 -1.30
CA SER A 27 6.41 -25.57 -1.42
C SER A 27 6.54 -24.16 -0.85
N GLU A 28 7.39 -23.98 0.16
CA GLU A 28 7.67 -22.69 0.81
C GLU A 28 8.56 -21.82 -0.07
N ILE A 29 9.66 -22.37 -0.60
CA ILE A 29 10.53 -21.69 -1.58
C ILE A 29 9.72 -21.16 -2.79
N LYS A 30 8.73 -21.95 -3.24
CA LYS A 30 7.82 -21.53 -4.33
C LYS A 30 6.88 -20.40 -3.93
N ARG A 31 6.34 -20.42 -2.71
CA ARG A 31 5.47 -19.35 -2.19
C ARG A 31 6.27 -18.05 -2.05
N ASP A 32 7.46 -18.10 -1.47
CA ASP A 32 8.32 -16.93 -1.28
C ASP A 32 8.72 -16.33 -2.62
N ALA A 33 9.07 -17.16 -3.60
CA ALA A 33 9.36 -16.71 -4.95
C ALA A 33 8.19 -15.95 -5.60
N GLU A 34 6.95 -16.41 -5.40
CA GLU A 34 5.77 -15.74 -5.93
C GLU A 34 5.44 -14.46 -5.17
N ILE A 35 5.65 -14.42 -3.85
CA ILE A 35 5.52 -13.20 -3.03
C ILE A 35 6.48 -12.11 -3.53
N LEU A 36 7.76 -12.44 -3.70
CA LEU A 36 8.77 -11.48 -4.17
C LEU A 36 8.49 -10.99 -5.59
N LYS A 37 7.98 -11.87 -6.46
CA LYS A 37 7.57 -11.49 -7.82
C LYS A 37 6.38 -10.53 -7.81
N LYS A 38 5.40 -10.75 -6.93
CA LYS A 38 4.28 -9.82 -6.74
C LYS A 38 4.76 -8.48 -6.19
N LEU A 39 5.61 -8.48 -5.17
CA LEU A 39 6.24 -7.27 -4.64
C LEU A 39 6.95 -6.48 -5.76
N GLY A 40 7.75 -7.15 -6.59
CA GLY A 40 8.40 -6.55 -7.75
C GLY A 40 7.41 -5.95 -8.76
N ALA A 41 6.29 -6.62 -9.01
CA ALA A 41 5.24 -6.10 -9.89
C ALA A 41 4.58 -4.82 -9.33
N GLU A 42 4.27 -4.81 -8.04
CA GLU A 42 3.70 -3.64 -7.36
C GLU A 42 4.65 -2.45 -7.38
N LEU A 43 5.94 -2.66 -7.12
CA LEU A 43 6.95 -1.59 -7.18
C LEU A 43 7.02 -0.94 -8.57
N VAL A 44 6.88 -1.73 -9.65
CA VAL A 44 6.88 -1.20 -11.03
C VAL A 44 5.67 -0.33 -11.33
N GLU A 45 4.55 -0.50 -10.62
CA GLU A 45 3.33 0.29 -10.79
C GLU A 45 3.36 1.64 -10.04
N LEU A 46 4.34 1.84 -9.16
CA LEU A 46 4.47 3.08 -8.40
C LEU A 46 4.99 4.23 -9.25
N SER A 47 4.51 5.44 -8.96
CA SER A 47 5.07 6.68 -9.51
C SER A 47 6.48 6.96 -8.97
N LYS A 48 7.23 7.80 -9.69
CA LYS A 48 8.60 8.18 -9.29
C LYS A 48 8.67 8.74 -7.85
N SER A 49 7.71 9.59 -7.48
CA SER A 49 7.65 10.20 -6.13
C SER A 49 7.31 9.19 -5.03
N GLN A 50 6.60 8.09 -5.36
CA GLN A 50 6.36 6.99 -4.43
C GLN A 50 7.63 6.13 -4.27
N LEU A 51 8.35 5.85 -5.35
CA LEU A 51 9.62 5.09 -5.32
C LEU A 51 10.73 5.81 -4.55
N GLU A 52 10.75 7.14 -4.54
CA GLU A 52 11.68 7.94 -3.71
C GLU A 52 11.49 7.72 -2.20
N ARG A 53 10.30 7.27 -1.77
CA ARG A 53 9.99 7.02 -0.35
C ARG A 53 10.25 5.58 0.09
N ILE A 54 10.65 4.72 -0.83
CA ILE A 54 10.96 3.31 -0.57
C ILE A 54 12.50 3.17 -0.52
N PRO A 55 13.04 2.46 0.49
CA PRO A 55 14.47 2.21 0.60
C PRO A 55 14.90 1.22 -0.50
N LEU A 56 15.25 1.75 -1.66
CA LEU A 56 15.74 0.98 -2.82
C LEU A 56 17.20 1.35 -3.07
N ASP A 57 18.05 0.34 -3.25
CA ASP A 57 19.40 0.54 -3.75
C ASP A 57 19.41 0.90 -5.25
N GLU A 58 20.57 1.30 -5.75
CA GLU A 58 20.74 1.80 -7.11
C GLU A 58 20.36 0.74 -8.16
N ASP A 59 20.81 -0.50 -7.97
CA ASP A 59 20.53 -1.62 -8.88
C ASP A 59 19.03 -1.93 -8.98
N LEU A 60 18.34 -2.05 -7.84
CA LEU A 60 16.91 -2.37 -7.82
C LEU A 60 16.09 -1.21 -8.39
N ARG A 61 16.47 0.04 -8.06
CA ARG A 61 15.83 1.24 -8.61
C ARG A 61 15.97 1.30 -10.14
N ALA A 62 17.19 1.13 -10.66
CA ALA A 62 17.44 1.11 -12.10
C ALA A 62 16.64 -0.01 -12.79
N ALA A 63 16.56 -1.19 -12.16
CA ALA A 63 15.80 -2.31 -12.70
C ALA A 63 14.29 -2.01 -12.78
N ILE A 64 13.72 -1.35 -11.76
CA ILE A 64 12.32 -0.93 -11.72
C ILE A 64 12.04 0.14 -12.78
N GLU A 65 12.88 1.18 -12.87
CA GLU A 65 12.69 2.25 -13.85
C GLU A 65 12.77 1.74 -15.30
N LEU A 66 13.64 0.76 -15.56
CA LEU A 66 13.69 0.10 -16.87
C LEU A 66 12.40 -0.68 -17.14
N ALA A 67 11.87 -1.40 -16.14
CA ALA A 67 10.62 -2.15 -16.24
C ALA A 67 9.41 -1.27 -16.57
N GLN A 68 9.41 -0.02 -16.12
CA GLN A 68 8.36 0.97 -16.40
C GLN A 68 8.36 1.45 -17.85
N LYS A 69 9.53 1.44 -18.52
CA LYS A 69 9.67 1.95 -19.90
C LYS A 69 9.40 0.87 -20.96
N ILE A 70 9.72 -0.38 -20.66
CA ILE A 70 9.63 -1.51 -21.59
C ILE A 70 8.25 -2.16 -21.59
N LYS A 71 7.88 -2.81 -22.70
CA LYS A 71 6.56 -3.45 -22.89
C LYS A 71 6.69 -4.95 -23.18
N ARG A 72 5.58 -5.69 -23.03
CA ARG A 72 5.43 -7.11 -23.41
C ARG A 72 6.51 -8.00 -22.76
N GLU A 73 7.22 -8.79 -23.57
CA GLU A 73 8.19 -9.78 -23.09
C GLU A 73 9.39 -9.14 -22.38
N GLY A 74 9.80 -7.93 -22.78
CA GLY A 74 10.85 -7.18 -22.07
C GLY A 74 10.45 -6.91 -20.63
N ARG A 75 9.22 -6.45 -20.40
CA ARG A 75 8.70 -6.22 -19.04
C ARG A 75 8.64 -7.51 -18.23
N ARG A 76 8.22 -8.62 -18.84
CA ARG A 76 8.17 -9.93 -18.18
C ARG A 76 9.54 -10.38 -17.69
N ARG A 77 10.58 -10.26 -18.52
CA ARG A 77 11.96 -10.60 -18.15
C ARG A 77 12.51 -9.69 -17.07
N GLN A 78 12.21 -8.40 -17.15
CA GLN A 78 12.64 -7.44 -16.15
C GLN A 78 12.00 -7.69 -14.78
N LEU A 79 10.73 -8.08 -14.73
CA LEU A 79 10.08 -8.49 -13.48
C LEU A 79 10.73 -9.74 -12.87
N GLN A 80 11.22 -10.68 -13.68
CA GLN A 80 11.98 -11.83 -13.18
C GLN A 80 13.33 -11.41 -12.59
N LEU A 81 14.03 -10.47 -13.24
CA LEU A 81 15.28 -9.90 -12.72
C LEU A 81 15.02 -9.20 -11.38
N ILE A 82 13.98 -8.37 -11.29
CA ILE A 82 13.58 -7.70 -10.04
C ILE A 82 13.30 -8.74 -8.94
N GLY A 83 12.56 -9.81 -9.24
CA GLY A 83 12.32 -10.90 -8.27
C GLY A 83 13.62 -11.58 -7.81
N LYS A 84 14.60 -11.76 -8.70
CA LYS A 84 15.94 -12.27 -8.33
C LYS A 84 16.70 -11.28 -7.44
N LEU A 85 16.64 -9.98 -7.76
CA LEU A 85 17.27 -8.92 -6.99
C LEU A 85 16.68 -8.82 -5.59
N LEU A 86 15.35 -8.92 -5.46
CA LEU A 86 14.66 -8.93 -4.17
C LEU A 86 15.03 -10.14 -3.31
N ARG A 87 15.26 -11.32 -3.89
CA ARG A 87 15.71 -12.51 -3.15
C ARG A 87 17.13 -12.39 -2.62
N ALA A 88 17.98 -11.61 -3.28
CA ALA A 88 19.37 -11.40 -2.85
C ALA A 88 19.49 -10.36 -1.71
N ARG A 89 18.37 -9.84 -1.21
CA ARG A 89 18.28 -8.75 -0.24
C ARG A 89 17.24 -9.10 0.82
N ASP A 90 17.19 -8.30 1.87
CA ASP A 90 16.05 -8.30 2.79
C ASP A 90 14.88 -7.48 2.20
N PRO A 91 13.74 -8.10 1.84
CA PRO A 91 12.58 -7.42 1.29
C PRO A 91 11.71 -6.76 2.37
N GLU A 92 11.94 -7.03 3.66
CA GLU A 92 11.07 -6.56 4.75
C GLU A 92 10.98 -5.02 4.81
N PRO A 93 12.09 -4.24 4.75
CA PRO A 93 12.01 -2.78 4.79
C PRO A 93 11.24 -2.19 3.59
N ILE A 94 11.35 -2.83 2.43
CA ILE A 94 10.64 -2.45 1.20
C ILE A 94 9.14 -2.69 1.36
N THR A 95 8.77 -3.86 1.88
CA THR A 95 7.38 -4.26 2.12
C THR A 95 6.72 -3.33 3.14
N VAL A 96 7.38 -3.07 4.27
CA VAL A 96 6.89 -2.12 5.29
C VAL A 96 6.71 -0.71 4.73
N ALA A 97 7.65 -0.23 3.93
CA ALA A 97 7.53 1.09 3.29
C ALA A 97 6.35 1.14 2.30
N LEU A 98 6.16 0.07 1.52
CA LEU A 98 5.07 -0.06 0.58
C LEU A 98 3.71 -0.10 1.28
N ASP A 99 3.59 -0.84 2.37
CA ASP A 99 2.37 -0.93 3.16
C ASP A 99 2.01 0.40 3.81
N LYS A 100 2.99 1.15 4.32
CA LYS A 100 2.76 2.51 4.83
C LYS A 100 2.22 3.44 3.73
N LEU A 101 2.75 3.34 2.51
CA LEU A 101 2.25 4.12 1.37
C LEU A 101 0.82 3.73 1.00
N LYS A 102 0.52 2.42 0.92
CA LYS A 102 -0.82 1.89 0.64
C LYS A 102 -1.82 2.27 1.71
N ASN A 103 -1.47 2.15 2.98
CA ASN A 103 -2.35 2.47 4.10
C ASN A 103 -2.74 3.95 4.08
N ARG A 104 -1.79 4.86 3.83
CA ARG A 104 -2.08 6.29 3.66
C ARG A 104 -3.04 6.56 2.50
N HIS A 105 -2.86 5.86 1.38
CA HIS A 105 -3.76 5.99 0.23
C HIS A 105 -5.17 5.46 0.52
N ASN A 106 -5.26 4.28 1.15
CA ASN A 106 -6.53 3.67 1.54
C ASN A 106 -7.29 4.56 2.53
N GLN A 107 -6.58 5.17 3.50
CA GLN A 107 -7.19 6.14 4.42
C GLN A 107 -7.78 7.33 3.66
N GLN A 108 -7.07 7.88 2.68
CA GLN A 108 -7.58 8.98 1.85
C GLN A 108 -8.82 8.56 1.05
N ILE A 109 -8.80 7.37 0.44
CA ILE A 109 -9.96 6.84 -0.29
C ILE A 109 -11.17 6.69 0.63
N VAL A 110 -10.98 6.13 1.83
CA VAL A 110 -12.05 5.96 2.82
C VAL A 110 -12.62 7.31 3.24
N VAL A 111 -11.78 8.34 3.43
CA VAL A 111 -12.25 9.70 3.73
C VAL A 111 -13.10 10.23 2.57
N LEU A 112 -12.63 10.12 1.33
CA LEU A 112 -13.38 10.60 0.16
C LEU A 112 -14.75 9.91 0.04
N HIS A 113 -14.82 8.59 0.23
CA HIS A 113 -16.10 7.87 0.21
C HIS A 113 -17.04 8.32 1.35
N LYS A 114 -16.51 8.56 2.56
CA LYS A 114 -17.32 9.12 3.65
C LYS A 114 -17.90 10.49 3.28
N LEU A 115 -17.14 11.34 2.58
CA LEU A 115 -17.63 12.64 2.10
C LEU A 115 -18.69 12.48 1.00
N GLU A 116 -18.55 11.48 0.12
CA GLU A 116 -19.58 11.14 -0.88
C GLU A 116 -20.88 10.70 -0.21
N GLU A 117 -20.80 9.79 0.77
CA GLU A 117 -21.96 9.34 1.54
C GLU A 117 -22.62 10.50 2.30
N LEU A 118 -21.83 11.39 2.90
CA LEU A 118 -22.33 12.55 3.63
C LEU A 118 -23.03 13.56 2.71
N ARG A 119 -22.49 13.79 1.51
CA ARG A 119 -23.16 14.58 0.46
C ARG A 119 -24.51 13.97 0.10
N ASP A 120 -24.55 12.66 -0.10
CA ASP A 120 -25.77 11.98 -0.55
C ASP A 120 -26.84 12.05 0.56
N LYS A 121 -26.44 11.84 1.82
CA LYS A 121 -27.29 12.04 3.00
C LYS A 121 -27.83 13.46 3.12
N LEU A 122 -27.03 14.49 2.85
CA LEU A 122 -27.48 15.90 2.87
C LEU A 122 -28.59 16.19 1.86
N LEU A 123 -28.63 15.46 0.75
CA LEU A 123 -29.69 15.60 -0.25
C LEU A 123 -30.97 14.86 0.16
N GLU A 124 -30.90 13.88 1.05
CA GLU A 124 -32.04 13.07 1.45
C GLU A 124 -32.66 13.54 2.78
N ASN A 125 -31.82 13.81 3.79
CA ASN A 125 -32.25 14.08 5.16
C ASN A 125 -31.77 15.44 5.65
N GLU A 126 -32.64 16.17 6.36
CA GLU A 126 -32.27 17.44 6.99
C GLU A 126 -31.38 17.23 8.23
N ASP A 127 -31.47 16.07 8.90
CA ASP A 127 -30.64 15.73 10.06
C ASP A 127 -29.14 15.64 9.73
N ALA A 128 -28.81 15.25 8.49
CA ALA A 128 -27.43 15.21 8.00
C ALA A 128 -26.79 16.61 7.98
N PHE A 129 -27.59 17.67 7.95
CA PHE A 129 -27.10 19.04 8.04
C PHE A 129 -26.50 19.34 9.41
N GLU A 130 -27.18 18.92 10.49
CA GLU A 130 -26.67 19.09 11.85
C GLU A 130 -25.47 18.18 12.12
N GLU A 131 -25.42 16.98 11.53
CA GLU A 131 -24.24 16.09 11.56
C GLU A 131 -23.00 16.78 10.99
N VAL A 132 -23.10 17.39 9.80
CA VAL A 132 -21.98 18.12 9.17
C VAL A 132 -21.49 19.26 10.04
N ILE A 133 -22.41 19.96 10.71
CA ILE A 133 -22.08 21.11 11.54
C ILE A 133 -21.44 20.69 12.86
N ALA A 134 -21.89 19.57 13.42
CA ALA A 134 -21.24 18.96 14.58
C ALA A 134 -19.83 18.49 14.25
N LEU A 135 -19.63 17.92 13.06
CA LEU A 135 -18.32 17.48 12.57
C LEU A 135 -17.39 18.64 12.21
N TYR A 136 -17.94 19.72 11.64
CA TYR A 136 -17.19 20.87 11.15
C TYR A 136 -17.81 22.19 11.66
N PRO A 137 -17.50 22.62 12.91
CA PRO A 137 -18.12 23.80 13.53
C PRO A 137 -17.88 25.12 12.79
N HIS A 138 -16.81 25.20 12.00
CA HIS A 138 -16.45 26.38 11.21
C HIS A 138 -17.21 26.48 9.87
N THR A 139 -18.12 25.55 9.59
CA THR A 139 -18.90 25.51 8.35
C THR A 139 -19.81 26.74 8.22
N ASP A 140 -19.82 27.36 7.03
CA ASP A 140 -20.83 28.34 6.66
C ASP A 140 -22.17 27.63 6.40
N ARG A 141 -23.02 27.67 7.44
CA ARG A 141 -24.36 27.08 7.43
C ARG A 141 -25.22 27.61 6.28
N GLN A 142 -25.08 28.88 5.92
CA GLN A 142 -25.88 29.51 4.89
C GLN A 142 -25.44 29.06 3.49
N GLN A 143 -24.12 28.98 3.26
CA GLN A 143 -23.56 28.45 2.03
C GLN A 143 -23.99 26.99 1.81
N LEU A 144 -23.84 26.13 2.83
CA LEU A 144 -24.22 24.72 2.74
C LEU A 144 -25.72 24.53 2.44
N ARG A 145 -26.60 25.28 3.13
CA ARG A 145 -28.05 25.26 2.84
C ARG A 145 -28.37 25.66 1.41
N SER A 146 -27.71 26.70 0.91
CA SER A 146 -27.90 27.17 -0.47
C SER A 146 -27.51 26.08 -1.48
N LEU A 147 -26.35 25.45 -1.28
CA LEU A 147 -25.86 24.37 -2.13
C LEU A 147 -26.80 23.17 -2.14
N VAL A 148 -27.26 22.70 -0.97
CA VAL A 148 -28.20 21.57 -0.85
C VAL A 148 -29.53 21.89 -1.57
N ARG A 149 -30.09 23.08 -1.33
CA ARG A 149 -31.35 23.50 -1.99
C ARG A 149 -31.19 23.56 -3.51
N ASN A 150 -30.08 24.08 -4.00
CA ASN A 150 -29.81 24.16 -5.44
C ASN A 150 -29.61 22.76 -6.05
N ALA A 151 -28.90 21.86 -5.36
CA ALA A 151 -28.72 20.48 -5.80
C ALA A 151 -30.06 19.72 -5.88
N LYS A 152 -30.94 19.89 -4.89
CA LYS A 152 -32.32 19.33 -4.92
C LYS A 152 -33.12 19.86 -6.12
N LYS A 153 -33.04 21.17 -6.40
CA LYS A 153 -33.70 21.79 -7.56
C LYS A 153 -33.13 21.30 -8.91
N GLU A 154 -31.80 21.17 -9.01
CA GLU A 154 -31.13 20.65 -10.21
C GLU A 154 -31.55 19.20 -10.48
N LYS A 155 -31.59 18.35 -9.44
CA LYS A 155 -32.04 16.96 -9.53
C LYS A 155 -33.50 16.87 -9.97
N ALA A 156 -34.40 17.65 -9.35
CA ALA A 156 -35.81 17.68 -9.73
C ALA A 156 -36.05 18.20 -11.16
N ALA A 157 -35.20 19.11 -11.65
CA ALA A 157 -35.29 19.68 -12.99
C ALA A 157 -34.51 18.88 -14.05
N ASN A 158 -33.93 17.71 -13.71
CA ASN A 158 -33.03 16.93 -14.58
C ASN A 158 -31.91 17.78 -15.22
N LYS A 159 -31.39 18.76 -14.47
CA LYS A 159 -30.29 19.61 -14.90
C LYS A 159 -28.94 18.95 -14.56
N PRO A 160 -27.85 19.35 -15.24
CA PRO A 160 -26.52 18.90 -14.87
C PRO A 160 -26.24 19.16 -13.37
N PRO A 161 -25.69 18.17 -12.63
CA PRO A 161 -25.58 18.22 -11.17
C PRO A 161 -24.38 19.08 -10.73
N LYS A 162 -24.45 20.38 -10.98
CA LYS A 162 -23.38 21.34 -10.67
C LYS A 162 -23.26 21.52 -9.16
N SER A 163 -24.36 21.85 -8.50
CA SER A 163 -24.40 22.10 -7.06
C SER A 163 -24.04 20.84 -6.27
N TYR A 164 -24.41 19.65 -6.76
CA TYR A 164 -24.01 18.37 -6.18
C TYR A 164 -22.49 18.18 -6.14
N ARG A 165 -21.79 18.50 -7.25
CA ARG A 165 -20.32 18.48 -7.29
C ARG A 165 -19.72 19.55 -6.37
N GLN A 166 -20.35 20.71 -6.26
CA GLN A 166 -19.90 21.78 -5.36
C GLN A 166 -20.04 21.41 -3.88
N ILE A 167 -21.07 20.67 -3.48
CA ILE A 167 -21.20 20.15 -2.10
C ILE A 167 -20.01 19.26 -1.76
N PHE A 168 -19.65 18.33 -2.65
CA PHE A 168 -18.50 17.46 -2.41
C PHE A 168 -17.19 18.25 -2.24
N GLN A 169 -16.93 19.22 -3.12
CA GLN A 169 -15.72 20.04 -3.02
C GLN A 169 -15.71 20.86 -1.72
N TYR A 170 -16.85 21.43 -1.34
CA TYR A 170 -16.98 22.17 -0.10
C TYR A 170 -16.74 21.29 1.13
N LEU A 171 -17.32 20.09 1.19
CA LEU A 171 -17.08 19.12 2.28
C LEU A 171 -15.61 18.68 2.33
N LYS A 172 -14.98 18.53 1.16
CA LYS A 172 -13.55 18.22 1.06
C LYS A 172 -12.69 19.35 1.64
N GLU A 173 -12.95 20.59 1.25
CA GLU A 173 -12.25 21.78 1.79
C GLU A 173 -12.39 21.88 3.32
N LEU A 174 -13.59 21.61 3.85
CA LEU A 174 -13.82 21.57 5.30
C LEU A 174 -13.02 20.45 5.97
N SER A 175 -12.97 19.26 5.38
CA SER A 175 -12.20 18.12 5.93
C SER A 175 -10.69 18.34 5.91
N GLU A 176 -10.18 19.15 4.98
CA GLU A 176 -8.76 19.52 4.89
C GLU A 176 -8.39 20.70 5.81
N SER A 177 -9.40 21.49 6.22
CA SER A 177 -9.25 22.67 7.08
C SER A 177 -9.58 22.41 8.56
N ALA A 178 -10.06 21.20 8.89
CA ALA A 178 -10.37 20.74 10.24
C ALA A 178 -9.11 20.19 10.93
#